data_AF-A0A081QYS0-F1
#
_entry.id   AF-A0A081QYS0-F1
#
_cell.length_a   1.000
_cell.length_b   1.000
_cell.length_c   1.000
_cell.angle_alpha   90.00
_cell.angle_beta   90.00
_cell.angle_gamma   90.00
#
_symmetry.space_group_name_H-M   'P 1'
#
loop_
_entity.id
_entity.type
_entity.pdbx_description
1 polymer ?
#
loop_
_entity_poly.entity_id
_entity_poly.type
_entity_poly.pdbx_seq_one_letter_code
_entity_poly.pdbx_strand_id
1 'polypeptide(L)' 'MSYWIQKDQIPNLDLAYDILPLMEMMEDPDKSEFFYPRRTEDDWEQKIF' A
#
# COMPACT_ATOMS: atom_id res chain seq x y z
N MET A 1 -4.67 -18.47 -16.23
CA MET A 1 -4.14 -18.84 -14.90
C MET A 1 -4.78 -17.94 -13.86
N SER A 2 -5.33 -18.49 -12.78
CA SER A 2 -5.54 -17.75 -11.54
C SER A 2 -4.28 -17.89 -10.68
N TYR A 3 -3.75 -16.77 -10.21
CA TYR A 3 -2.63 -16.76 -9.27
C TYR A 3 -3.17 -16.49 -7.89
N TRP A 4 -3.19 -17.52 -7.05
CA TRP A 4 -3.40 -17.37 -5.62
C TRP A 4 -2.03 -17.36 -4.95
N ILE A 5 -1.75 -16.32 -4.19
CA ILE A 5 -0.48 -16.13 -3.48
C ILE A 5 -0.77 -16.23 -1.99
N GLN A 6 0.12 -16.89 -1.24
CA GLN A 6 0.03 -16.93 0.22
C GLN A 6 0.37 -15.55 0.78
N LYS A 7 -0.43 -15.05 1.73
CA LYS A 7 -0.34 -13.67 2.23
C LYS A 7 1.05 -13.32 2.79
N ASP A 8 1.69 -14.25 3.48
CA ASP A 8 3.03 -14.14 4.03
C ASP A 8 4.14 -14.09 2.95
N GLN A 9 3.84 -14.52 1.72
CA GLN A 9 4.76 -14.46 0.59
C GLN A 9 4.68 -13.16 -0.20
N ILE A 10 3.67 -12.31 0.04
CA ILE A 10 3.46 -11.05 -0.69
C ILE A 10 4.69 -10.13 -0.61
N PRO A 11 5.36 -9.93 0.54
CA PRO A 11 6.55 -9.08 0.62
C PRO A 11 7.76 -9.58 -0.19
N ASN A 12 7.76 -10.83 -0.64
CA ASN A 12 8.85 -11.43 -1.41
C ASN A 12 8.68 -11.27 -2.92
N LEU A 13 7.63 -10.58 -3.38
CA LEU A 13 7.34 -10.36 -4.80
C LEU A 13 7.88 -9.02 -5.29
N ASP A 14 7.97 -8.87 -6.60
CA ASP A 14 8.16 -7.57 -7.25
C ASP A 14 6.83 -6.81 -7.23
N LEU A 15 6.64 -6.00 -6.20
CA LEU A 15 5.39 -5.28 -5.93
C LEU A 15 5.42 -3.88 -6.55
N ALA A 16 4.24 -3.36 -6.89
CA ALA A 16 4.11 -1.95 -7.19
C ALA A 16 4.43 -1.08 -5.96
N TYR A 17 4.79 0.18 -6.21
CA TYR A 17 5.13 1.15 -5.16
C TYR A 17 4.03 1.25 -4.10
N ASP A 18 4.43 1.22 -2.82
CA ASP A 18 3.55 1.36 -1.65
C ASP A 18 2.39 0.36 -1.52
N ILE A 19 2.45 -0.80 -2.19
CA ILE A 19 1.44 -1.85 -2.02
C ILE A 19 1.38 -2.40 -0.59
N LEU A 20 2.53 -2.57 0.08
CA LEU A 20 2.57 -3.07 1.45
C LEU A 20 1.88 -2.11 2.45
N PRO A 21 2.22 -0.81 2.51
CA PRO A 21 1.53 0.12 3.42
C PRO A 21 0.07 0.35 3.03
N LEU A 22 -0.30 0.26 1.74
CA LEU A 22 -1.70 0.29 1.31
C LEU A 22 -2.48 -0.92 1.85
N MET A 23 -1.90 -2.12 1.75
CA MET A 23 -2.50 -3.34 2.32
C MET A 23 -2.64 -3.26 3.83
N GLU A 24 -1.63 -2.70 4.52
CA GLU A 24 -1.68 -2.47 5.97
C GLU A 24 -2.83 -1.53 6.35
N MET A 25 -3.03 -0.43 5.62
CA MET A 25 -4.17 0.46 5.81
C MET A 25 -5.49 -0.27 5.64
N MET A 26 -5.64 -1.06 4.58
CA MET A 26 -6.88 -1.79 4.29
C MET A 26 -7.22 -2.88 5.32
N GLU A 27 -6.24 -3.37 6.06
CA GLU A 27 -6.43 -4.37 7.12
C GLU A 27 -6.75 -3.75 8.47
N ASP A 28 -6.44 -2.47 8.65
CA ASP A 28 -6.73 -1.72 9.86
C ASP A 28 -8.19 -1.24 9.82
N PRO A 29 -9.07 -1.75 10.71
CA PRO A 29 -10.49 -1.41 10.69
C PRO A 29 -10.77 0.06 11.05
N ASP A 30 -9.81 0.76 11.65
CA ASP A 30 -9.94 2.15 12.07
C ASP A 30 -9.45 3.16 11.02
N LYS A 31 -8.89 2.67 9.90
CA LYS A 31 -8.37 3.50 8.81
C LYS A 31 -9.20 3.34 7.55
N SER A 32 -9.21 4.38 6.73
CA SER A 32 -10.02 4.35 5.50
C SER A 32 -9.44 5.16 4.35
N GLU A 33 -8.42 5.98 4.59
CA GLU A 33 -7.85 6.85 3.57
C GLU A 33 -6.34 6.65 3.44
N PHE A 34 -5.89 6.50 2.18
CA PHE A 34 -4.50 6.47 1.78
C PHE A 34 -4.26 7.57 0.75
N PHE A 35 -3.52 8.61 1.13
CA PHE A 35 -3.41 9.85 0.36
C PHE A 35 -1.96 10.31 0.19
N TYR A 36 -1.61 10.77 -1.01
CA TYR A 36 -0.35 11.46 -1.28
C TYR A 36 -0.61 12.97 -1.39
N PRO A 37 -0.27 13.78 -0.37
CA PRO A 37 -0.30 15.23 -0.47
C PRO A 37 0.88 15.65 -1.34
N ARG A 38 0.70 15.73 -2.65
CA ARG A 38 1.75 16.23 -3.55
C ARG A 38 1.99 17.73 -3.30
N ARG A 39 2.93 18.06 -2.41
CA ARG A 39 3.31 19.45 -2.11
C ARG A 39 4.30 20.00 -3.13
N THR A 40 5.08 19.13 -3.78
CA THR A 40 5.95 19.42 -4.93
C THR A 40 5.87 18.26 -5.94
N GLU A 41 6.40 18.44 -7.15
CA GLU A 41 6.32 17.43 -8.23
C GLU A 41 6.98 16.08 -7.86
N ASP A 42 7.98 16.11 -6.98
CA ASP A 42 8.73 14.92 -6.53
C ASP A 42 8.33 14.44 -5.13
N ASP A 43 7.30 15.04 -4.53
CA ASP A 43 6.85 14.66 -3.18
C ASP A 43 5.86 13.50 -3.24
N TRP A 44 6.36 12.33 -2.84
CA TRP A 44 5.59 11.09 -2.70
C TRP A 44 5.42 10.67 -1.24
N GLU A 45 5.40 11.62 -0.30
CA GLU A 45 5.05 11.32 1.08
C GLU A 45 3.59 10.85 1.18
N GLN A 46 3.38 9.61 1.62
CA GLN A 46 2.05 9.08 1.92
C GLN A 46 1.55 9.54 3.30
N LYS A 47 0.23 9.70 3.42
CA LYS A 47 -0.49 9.89 4.68
C LYS A 47 -1.66 8.92 4.75
N ILE A 48 -1.89 8.42 5.95
CA ILE A 48 -2.96 7.46 6.24
C ILE A 48 -3.86 8.06 7.31
N PHE A 49 -5.18 8.06 7.06
CA PHE A 49 -6.20 8.59 7.96
C PHE A 49 -7.31 7.57 8.24
#